data_AF-A0A8J4DVW3-F1
#
_entry.id   AF-A0A8J4DVW3-F1
#
_cell.length_a   1.000
_cell.length_b   1.000
_cell.length_c   1.000
_cell.angle_alpha   90.00
_cell.angle_beta   90.00
_cell.angle_gamma   90.00
#
_symmetry.space_group_name_H-M   'P 1'
#
loop_
_entity.id
_entity.type
_entity.pdbx_description
1 polymer ?
#
loop_
_entity_poly.entity_id
_entity_poly.type
_entity_poly.pdbx_seq_one_letter_code
_entity_poly.pdbx_strand_id
1 'polypeptide(L)'
;MVTDAGDDWSRAVVWYPEVAAAGDARRAWQAEFDRQAAPLRAHQREGSNPHRTATVENGELHADLLLSPWKRQFYLALRAGRTTLLQGYAPDLATAAEAARLWLSRARPGQVAAAWSFLGSVALAEARERGDHRESKWLWLYENHCADRVAARLSAFVALAFHEPRLRALRPYTSHWTLCFSSTPQWPFSREHPTVTPVEAPDRYLVRTPDGRTHDETDAPGALGLVMAELPG
;
A
#
# COMPACT_ATOMS: atom_id res chain seq x y z
N MET A 1 -8.81 -21.98 11.91
CA MET A 1 -9.58 -21.25 12.95
C MET A 1 -10.33 -20.16 12.21
N VAL A 2 -11.59 -20.41 11.87
CA VAL A 2 -12.43 -19.49 11.08
C VAL A 2 -12.98 -18.48 12.08
N THR A 3 -12.40 -17.29 12.13
CA THR A 3 -12.97 -16.17 12.89
C THR A 3 -14.21 -15.71 12.17
N ASP A 4 -15.33 -15.76 12.86
CA ASP A 4 -16.64 -15.29 12.43
C ASP A 4 -16.55 -13.81 11.98
N ALA A 5 -16.57 -13.60 10.67
CA ALA A 5 -16.46 -12.29 10.04
C ALA A 5 -17.79 -11.50 10.09
N GLY A 6 -18.85 -12.08 10.66
CA GLY A 6 -20.16 -11.46 10.79
C GLY A 6 -20.25 -10.39 11.88
N ASP A 7 -19.47 -10.53 12.97
CA ASP A 7 -19.67 -9.73 14.18
C ASP A 7 -18.98 -8.35 14.15
N ASP A 8 -17.96 -8.17 13.29
CA ASP A 8 -17.18 -6.93 13.22
C ASP A 8 -17.90 -5.79 12.46
N TRP A 9 -18.88 -6.11 11.60
CA TRP A 9 -19.57 -5.09 10.81
C TRP A 9 -20.58 -4.27 11.60
N SER A 10 -21.25 -4.87 12.59
CA SER A 10 -22.27 -4.20 13.41
C SER A 10 -21.73 -2.93 14.08
N ARG A 11 -20.45 -2.94 14.47
CA ARG A 11 -19.74 -1.76 15.01
C ARG A 11 -19.25 -0.81 13.91
N ALA A 12 -18.87 -1.34 12.74
CA ALA A 12 -18.34 -0.55 11.64
C ALA A 12 -19.41 0.27 10.90
N VAL A 13 -20.69 -0.13 10.95
CA VAL A 13 -21.83 0.59 10.33
C VAL A 13 -21.86 2.06 10.71
N VAL A 14 -21.48 2.42 11.94
CA VAL A 14 -21.45 3.82 12.40
C VAL A 14 -20.54 4.71 11.56
N TRP A 15 -19.49 4.12 10.95
CA TRP A 15 -18.54 4.84 10.10
C TRP A 15 -19.03 5.01 8.66
N TYR A 16 -20.04 4.24 8.23
CA TYR A 16 -20.51 4.17 6.84
C TYR A 16 -22.05 4.17 6.73
N PRO A 17 -22.72 5.25 7.17
CA PRO A 17 -24.18 5.34 7.10
C PRO A 17 -24.72 5.15 5.67
N GLU A 18 -23.98 5.61 4.65
CA GLU A 18 -24.36 5.46 3.25
C GLU A 18 -24.33 4.01 2.76
N VAL A 19 -23.40 3.21 3.28
CA VAL A 19 -23.29 1.77 2.97
C VAL A 19 -24.40 1.00 3.67
N ALA A 20 -24.68 1.36 4.92
CA ALA A 20 -25.78 0.77 5.67
C ALA A 20 -27.14 1.06 5.02
N ALA A 21 -27.36 2.29 4.57
CA ALA A 21 -28.58 2.68 3.85
C ALA A 21 -28.75 1.93 2.52
N ALA A 22 -27.66 1.69 1.79
CA ALA A 22 -27.68 0.91 0.55
C ALA A 22 -27.78 -0.63 0.79
N GLY A 23 -27.51 -1.08 2.02
CA GLY A 23 -27.51 -2.47 2.46
C GLY A 23 -26.16 -3.16 2.35
N ASP A 24 -25.35 -2.84 1.34
CA ASP A 24 -24.00 -3.42 1.16
C ASP A 24 -23.08 -2.46 0.39
N ALA A 25 -21.76 -2.71 0.42
CA ALA A 25 -20.77 -1.83 -0.19
C ALA A 25 -20.89 -1.81 -1.72
N ARG A 26 -21.31 -2.92 -2.33
CA ARG A 26 -21.52 -3.03 -3.78
C ARG A 26 -22.65 -2.10 -4.22
N ARG A 27 -23.79 -2.11 -3.54
CA ARG A 27 -24.95 -1.25 -3.85
C ARG A 27 -24.63 0.22 -3.61
N ALA A 28 -23.93 0.52 -2.51
CA ALA A 28 -23.48 1.88 -2.23
C ALA A 28 -22.58 2.42 -3.35
N TRP A 29 -21.60 1.63 -3.79
CA TRP A 29 -20.69 2.03 -4.86
C TRP A 29 -21.36 2.02 -6.24
N GLN A 30 -22.32 1.11 -6.49
CA GLN A 30 -23.14 1.12 -7.70
C GLN A 30 -23.93 2.44 -7.81
N ALA A 31 -24.53 2.91 -6.72
CA ALA A 31 -25.23 4.18 -6.71
C ALA A 31 -24.32 5.35 -7.10
N GLU A 32 -23.03 5.31 -6.75
CA GLU A 32 -22.06 6.31 -7.20
C GLU A 32 -21.86 6.28 -8.72
N PHE A 33 -21.69 5.09 -9.31
CA PHE A 33 -21.57 4.95 -10.77
C PHE A 33 -22.84 5.36 -11.50
N ASP A 34 -24.01 5.01 -10.98
CA ASP A 34 -25.30 5.36 -11.59
C ASP A 34 -25.51 6.88 -11.59
N ARG A 35 -25.16 7.57 -10.48
CA ARG A 35 -25.18 9.04 -10.41
C ARG A 35 -24.23 9.71 -11.42
N GLN A 36 -23.14 9.04 -11.79
CA GLN A 36 -22.19 9.51 -12.79
C GLN A 36 -22.56 9.08 -14.22
N ALA A 37 -23.70 8.41 -14.42
CA ALA A 37 -24.10 7.77 -15.67
C ALA A 37 -23.00 6.85 -16.26
N ALA A 38 -22.17 6.26 -15.40
CA ALA A 38 -21.10 5.37 -15.81
C ALA A 38 -21.67 3.96 -16.08
N PRO A 39 -21.40 3.33 -17.23
CA PRO A 39 -21.89 1.99 -17.56
C PRO A 39 -21.06 0.89 -16.85
N LEU A 40 -20.79 1.09 -15.56
CA LEU A 40 -20.01 0.20 -14.72
C LEU A 40 -20.92 -0.59 -13.79
N ARG A 41 -20.55 -1.83 -13.51
CA ARG A 41 -21.28 -2.73 -12.63
C ARG A 41 -20.39 -3.17 -11.48
N ALA A 42 -20.79 -2.80 -10.26
CA ALA A 42 -20.18 -3.30 -9.05
C ALA A 42 -20.74 -4.68 -8.73
N HIS A 43 -19.84 -5.59 -8.36
CA HIS A 43 -20.16 -6.92 -7.86
C HIS A 43 -19.53 -7.15 -6.49
N GLN A 44 -20.07 -8.14 -5.80
CA GLN A 44 -19.46 -8.65 -4.58
C GLN A 44 -18.23 -9.47 -4.94
N ARG A 45 -17.16 -9.32 -4.15
CA ARG A 45 -15.97 -10.16 -4.27
C ARG A 45 -16.21 -11.49 -3.55
N GLU A 46 -15.99 -12.59 -4.25
CA GLU A 46 -16.18 -13.94 -3.71
C GLU A 46 -15.33 -14.17 -2.45
N GLY A 47 -15.91 -14.84 -1.44
CA GLY A 47 -15.24 -15.13 -0.17
C GLY A 47 -14.96 -13.92 0.73
N SER A 48 -15.56 -12.76 0.44
CA SER A 48 -15.36 -11.54 1.22
C SER A 48 -16.67 -10.99 1.81
N ASN A 49 -16.55 -10.20 2.89
CA ASN A 49 -17.70 -9.62 3.57
C ASN A 49 -18.39 -8.58 2.65
N PRO A 50 -19.65 -8.81 2.22
CA PRO A 50 -20.35 -7.96 1.24
C PRO A 50 -20.53 -6.51 1.71
N HIS A 51 -20.53 -6.27 3.02
CA HIS A 51 -20.68 -4.93 3.56
C HIS A 51 -19.39 -4.12 3.53
N ARG A 52 -18.25 -4.76 3.26
CA ARG A 52 -16.93 -4.14 3.34
C ARG A 52 -16.18 -4.13 2.03
N THR A 53 -16.64 -4.86 1.03
CA THR A 53 -15.93 -5.02 -0.23
C THR A 53 -16.86 -4.85 -1.41
N ALA A 54 -16.35 -4.19 -2.44
CA ALA A 54 -16.97 -4.15 -3.75
C ALA A 54 -15.87 -4.17 -4.81
N THR A 55 -16.16 -4.79 -5.95
CA THR A 55 -15.23 -4.83 -7.08
C THR A 55 -15.96 -4.42 -8.34
N VAL A 56 -15.26 -3.75 -9.25
CA VAL A 56 -15.73 -3.39 -10.60
C VAL A 56 -14.63 -3.77 -11.59
N GLU A 57 -15.02 -4.28 -12.75
CA GLU A 57 -14.09 -4.86 -13.73
C GLU A 57 -14.38 -4.40 -15.14
N ASN A 58 -13.34 -4.28 -15.95
CA ASN A 58 -13.41 -4.06 -17.38
C ASN A 58 -12.25 -4.81 -18.08
N GLY A 59 -12.50 -6.06 -18.45
CA GLY A 59 -11.46 -6.97 -18.94
C GLY A 59 -10.43 -7.26 -17.83
N GLU A 60 -9.14 -7.06 -18.13
CA GLU A 60 -8.03 -7.27 -17.19
C GLU A 60 -7.90 -6.16 -16.11
N LEU A 61 -8.67 -5.08 -16.22
CA LEU A 61 -8.62 -3.98 -15.26
C LEU A 61 -9.66 -4.18 -14.17
N HIS A 62 -9.21 -4.12 -12.92
CA HIS A 62 -10.07 -4.24 -11.74
C HIS A 62 -9.90 -3.02 -10.84
N ALA A 63 -10.98 -2.61 -10.18
CA ALA A 63 -10.97 -1.67 -9.08
C ALA A 63 -11.64 -2.32 -7.86
N ASP A 64 -10.92 -2.45 -6.76
CA ASP A 64 -11.44 -2.96 -5.50
C ASP A 64 -11.62 -1.83 -4.50
N LEU A 65 -12.82 -1.71 -3.96
CA LEU A 65 -13.14 -0.90 -2.80
C LEU A 65 -13.13 -1.78 -1.54
N LEU A 66 -12.40 -1.35 -0.52
CA LEU A 66 -12.36 -1.98 0.80
C LEU A 66 -12.64 -0.95 1.90
N LEU A 67 -13.55 -1.30 2.80
CA LEU A 67 -13.90 -0.49 3.96
C LEU A 67 -13.21 -1.01 5.21
N SER A 68 -12.61 -0.10 5.96
CA SER A 68 -11.99 -0.39 7.26
C SER A 68 -13.07 -0.63 8.31
N PRO A 69 -12.94 -1.61 9.21
CA PRO A 69 -13.94 -1.83 10.26
C PRO A 69 -13.72 -0.89 11.46
N TRP A 70 -12.55 -0.27 11.56
CA TRP A 70 -12.09 0.45 12.76
C TRP A 70 -12.26 1.97 12.68
N LYS A 71 -12.36 2.52 11.47
CA LYS A 71 -12.47 3.96 11.20
C LYS A 71 -13.01 4.17 9.80
N ARG A 72 -13.59 5.35 9.55
CA ARG A 72 -14.04 5.74 8.21
C ARG A 72 -12.85 5.88 7.26
N GLN A 73 -12.70 4.90 6.37
CA GLN A 73 -11.71 4.89 5.28
C GLN A 73 -12.23 4.13 4.06
N PHE A 74 -11.98 4.66 2.86
CA PHE A 74 -12.33 4.06 1.58
C PHE A 74 -11.05 3.64 0.86
N TYR A 75 -10.58 2.43 1.12
CA TYR A 75 -9.37 1.95 0.46
C TYR A 75 -9.71 1.51 -0.96
N LEU A 76 -9.06 2.13 -1.94
CA LEU A 76 -9.18 1.79 -3.35
C LEU A 76 -7.89 1.12 -3.82
N ALA A 77 -8.00 -0.04 -4.46
CA ALA A 77 -6.89 -0.69 -5.14
C ALA A 77 -7.23 -0.90 -6.62
N LEU A 78 -6.37 -0.38 -7.49
CA LEU A 78 -6.51 -0.48 -8.95
C LEU A 78 -5.50 -1.49 -9.48
N ARG A 79 -6.02 -2.53 -10.14
CA ARG A 79 -5.24 -3.71 -10.55
C ARG A 79 -5.32 -3.93 -12.05
N ALA A 80 -4.22 -4.43 -12.61
CA ALA A 80 -4.17 -5.08 -13.91
C ALA A 80 -3.84 -6.56 -13.68
N GLY A 81 -4.79 -7.45 -13.98
CA GLY A 81 -4.75 -8.85 -13.58
C GLY A 81 -4.51 -9.01 -12.07
N ARG A 82 -3.39 -9.64 -11.71
CA ARG A 82 -3.01 -9.89 -10.30
C ARG A 82 -2.16 -8.79 -9.66
N THR A 83 -1.76 -7.77 -10.42
CA THR A 83 -0.82 -6.74 -9.96
C THR A 83 -1.57 -5.48 -9.57
N THR A 84 -1.39 -5.02 -8.33
CA THR A 84 -1.86 -3.70 -7.91
C THR A 84 -0.90 -2.63 -8.40
N LEU A 85 -1.42 -1.74 -9.25
CA LEU A 85 -0.64 -0.63 -9.83
C LEU A 85 -0.83 0.66 -9.05
N LEU A 86 -2.02 0.90 -8.51
CA LEU A 86 -2.32 2.07 -7.68
C LEU A 86 -3.13 1.64 -6.48
N GLN A 87 -2.90 2.28 -5.34
CA GLN A 87 -3.72 2.02 -4.16
C GLN A 87 -3.65 3.19 -3.19
N GLY A 88 -4.72 3.43 -2.43
CA GLY A 88 -4.83 4.61 -1.59
C GLY A 88 -6.12 4.67 -0.79
N TYR A 89 -6.24 5.68 0.07
CA TYR A 89 -7.50 5.96 0.78
C TYR A 89 -8.20 7.15 0.13
N ALA A 90 -9.30 6.88 -0.56
CA ALA A 90 -10.17 7.93 -1.08
C ALA A 90 -10.87 8.66 0.09
N PRO A 91 -11.15 9.98 -0.06
CA PRO A 91 -11.88 10.75 0.95
C PRO A 91 -13.34 10.30 1.12
N ASP A 92 -13.96 9.79 0.05
CA ASP A 92 -15.34 9.33 0.02
C ASP A 92 -15.59 8.32 -1.13
N LEU A 93 -16.79 7.75 -1.17
CA LEU A 93 -17.21 6.80 -2.21
C LEU A 93 -17.27 7.43 -3.61
N ALA A 94 -17.67 8.70 -3.71
CA ALA A 94 -17.81 9.40 -4.99
C ALA A 94 -16.45 9.53 -5.68
N THR A 95 -15.45 10.01 -4.92
CA THR A 95 -14.06 10.13 -5.37
C THR A 95 -13.47 8.76 -5.72
N ALA A 96 -13.77 7.72 -4.92
CA ALA A 96 -13.35 6.36 -5.25
C ALA A 96 -13.96 5.87 -6.57
N ALA A 97 -15.23 6.17 -6.82
CA ALA A 97 -15.92 5.82 -8.07
C ALA A 97 -15.35 6.58 -9.28
N GLU A 98 -15.04 7.86 -9.15
CA GLU A 98 -14.45 8.66 -10.23
C GLU A 98 -13.05 8.17 -10.61
N ALA A 99 -12.21 7.87 -9.61
CA ALA A 99 -10.89 7.29 -9.83
C ALA A 99 -10.97 5.90 -10.47
N ALA A 100 -11.89 5.05 -10.01
CA ALA A 100 -12.13 3.73 -10.62
C ALA A 100 -12.63 3.85 -12.06
N ARG A 101 -13.51 4.82 -12.36
CA ARG A 101 -14.01 5.07 -13.72
C ARG A 101 -12.88 5.45 -14.67
N LEU A 102 -12.00 6.37 -14.25
CA LEU A 102 -10.85 6.78 -15.06
C LEU A 102 -9.88 5.61 -15.29
N TRP A 103 -9.65 4.79 -14.26
CA TRP A 103 -8.85 3.57 -14.39
C TRP A 103 -9.46 2.59 -15.40
N LEU A 104 -10.74 2.30 -15.25
CA LEU A 104 -11.46 1.33 -16.07
C LEU A 104 -11.71 1.83 -17.50
N SER A 105 -11.55 3.13 -17.78
CA SER A 105 -11.46 3.67 -19.14
C SER A 105 -10.08 3.48 -19.78
N ARG A 106 -9.21 2.66 -19.18
CA ARG A 106 -7.85 2.32 -19.64
C ARG A 106 -6.87 3.51 -19.63
N ALA A 107 -7.09 4.48 -18.74
CA ALA A 107 -6.08 5.51 -18.50
C ALA A 107 -4.79 4.87 -17.93
N ARG A 108 -3.63 5.41 -18.31
CA ARG A 108 -2.34 4.92 -17.80
C ARG A 108 -2.23 5.20 -16.29
N PRO A 109 -1.53 4.36 -15.51
CA PRO A 109 -1.37 4.57 -14.07
C PRO A 109 -0.90 6.00 -13.70
N GLY A 110 0.09 6.54 -14.43
CA GLY A 110 0.58 7.91 -14.19
C GLY A 110 -0.48 8.99 -14.40
N GLN A 111 -1.39 8.82 -15.37
CA GLN A 111 -2.50 9.75 -15.60
C GLN A 111 -3.53 9.69 -14.47
N VAL A 112 -3.83 8.48 -13.98
CA VAL A 112 -4.75 8.30 -12.84
C VAL A 112 -4.16 8.89 -11.56
N ALA A 113 -2.88 8.64 -11.28
CA ALA A 113 -2.19 9.20 -10.12
C ALA A 113 -2.08 10.73 -10.17
N ALA A 114 -1.88 11.31 -11.36
CA ALA A 114 -1.86 12.76 -11.55
C ALA A 114 -3.24 13.41 -11.26
N ALA A 115 -4.32 12.72 -11.61
CA ALA A 115 -5.69 13.18 -11.31
C ALA A 115 -6.07 12.98 -9.83
N TRP A 116 -5.51 11.95 -9.19
CA TRP A 116 -5.94 11.48 -7.87
C TRP A 116 -4.73 11.16 -6.98
N SER A 117 -4.19 12.18 -6.31
CA SER A 117 -2.97 12.08 -5.50
C SER A 117 -3.07 11.10 -4.33
N PHE A 118 -4.28 10.77 -3.86
CA PHE A 118 -4.46 9.78 -2.79
C PHE A 118 -4.02 8.37 -3.21
N LEU A 119 -3.88 8.09 -4.51
CA LEU A 119 -3.43 6.82 -5.06
C LEU A 119 -1.91 6.64 -5.12
N GLY A 120 -1.15 7.65 -4.70
CA GLY A 120 0.31 7.71 -4.75
C GLY A 120 0.83 8.69 -5.80
N SER A 121 2.15 8.87 -5.87
CA SER A 121 2.75 9.78 -6.86
C SER A 121 2.70 9.24 -8.30
N VAL A 122 2.85 10.16 -9.27
CA VAL A 122 3.07 9.80 -10.68
C VAL A 122 4.33 8.95 -10.84
N ALA A 123 5.41 9.26 -10.12
CA ALA A 123 6.66 8.49 -10.17
C ALA A 123 6.45 7.04 -9.72
N LEU A 124 5.71 6.82 -8.63
CA LEU A 124 5.37 5.48 -8.15
C LEU A 124 4.54 4.72 -9.18
N ALA A 125 3.55 5.39 -9.78
CA ALA A 125 2.69 4.82 -10.80
C ALA A 125 3.47 4.37 -12.04
N GLU A 126 4.36 5.22 -12.55
CA GLU A 126 5.21 4.93 -13.70
C GLU A 126 6.23 3.82 -13.41
N ALA A 127 6.82 3.80 -12.20
CA ALA A 127 7.72 2.72 -11.79
C ALA A 127 7.02 1.36 -11.80
N ARG A 128 5.77 1.29 -11.31
CA ARG A 128 4.96 0.07 -11.34
C ARG A 128 4.56 -0.33 -12.75
N GLU A 129 4.21 0.63 -13.60
CA GLU A 129 3.88 0.38 -15.01
C GLU A 129 5.05 -0.23 -15.78
N ARG A 130 6.29 0.21 -15.51
CA ARG A 130 7.52 -0.37 -16.09
C ARG A 130 7.91 -1.73 -15.48
N GLY A 131 7.23 -2.18 -14.43
CA GLY A 131 7.63 -3.38 -13.69
C GLY A 131 8.89 -3.21 -12.83
N ASP A 132 9.28 -1.97 -12.51
CA ASP A 132 10.44 -1.71 -11.66
C ASP A 132 10.10 -1.94 -10.18
N HIS A 133 10.23 -3.19 -9.75
CA HIS A 133 9.92 -3.62 -8.39
C HIS A 133 10.81 -3.00 -7.31
N ARG A 134 12.00 -2.50 -7.67
CA ARG A 134 12.92 -1.86 -6.73
C ARG A 134 12.53 -0.41 -6.54
N GLU A 135 12.39 0.33 -7.63
CA GLU A 135 11.98 1.74 -7.60
C GLU A 135 10.61 1.91 -6.95
N SER A 136 9.63 1.13 -7.38
CA SER A 136 8.28 1.20 -6.83
C SER A 136 8.23 0.88 -5.34
N LYS A 137 9.11 0.00 -4.83
CA LYS A 137 9.12 -0.33 -3.40
C LYS A 137 9.81 0.72 -2.55
N TRP A 138 10.87 1.36 -3.08
CA TRP A 138 11.49 2.53 -2.47
C TRP A 138 10.50 3.69 -2.37
N LEU A 139 9.86 4.06 -3.48
CA LEU A 139 8.85 5.13 -3.51
C LEU A 139 7.67 4.81 -2.59
N TRP A 140 7.19 3.57 -2.55
CA TRP A 140 6.13 3.17 -1.62
C TRP A 140 6.49 3.40 -0.14
N LEU A 141 7.72 3.04 0.26
CA LEU A 141 8.17 3.22 1.64
C LEU A 141 8.42 4.69 1.96
N TYR A 142 9.00 5.43 1.02
CA TYR A 142 9.36 6.84 1.18
C TYR A 142 8.11 7.75 1.21
N GLU A 143 7.15 7.53 0.32
CA GLU A 143 5.91 8.31 0.26
C GLU A 143 4.93 7.94 1.38
N ASN A 144 4.89 6.65 1.78
CA ASN A 144 4.00 6.10 2.80
C ASN A 144 2.55 6.62 2.74
N HIS A 145 2.00 6.83 1.55
CA HIS A 145 0.69 7.49 1.38
C HIS A 145 -0.50 6.64 1.86
N CYS A 146 -0.29 5.33 2.03
CA CYS A 146 -1.24 4.44 2.70
C CYS A 146 -1.04 4.34 4.23
N ALA A 147 -0.28 5.25 4.84
CA ALA A 147 -0.08 5.32 6.29
C ALA A 147 0.21 3.94 6.94
N ASP A 148 1.06 3.14 6.28
CA ASP A 148 1.46 1.84 6.79
C ASP A 148 2.24 2.05 8.10
N ARG A 149 1.87 1.30 9.14
CA ARG A 149 2.41 1.52 10.50
C ARG A 149 3.89 1.17 10.58
N VAL A 150 4.35 0.19 9.80
CA VAL A 150 5.76 -0.21 9.77
C VAL A 150 6.56 0.86 9.03
N ALA A 151 6.09 1.27 7.85
CA ALA A 151 6.72 2.33 7.06
C ALA A 151 6.75 3.66 7.81
N ALA A 152 5.70 4.00 8.57
CA ALA A 152 5.67 5.21 9.39
C ALA A 152 6.79 5.24 10.45
N ARG A 153 7.02 4.11 11.14
CA ARG A 153 8.09 3.98 12.14
C ARG A 153 9.49 3.94 11.52
N LEU A 154 9.59 3.55 10.25
CA LEU A 154 10.83 3.54 9.48
C LEU A 154 11.10 4.86 8.74
N SER A 155 10.18 5.83 8.79
CA SER A 155 10.19 6.99 7.90
C SER A 155 11.49 7.81 7.95
N ALA A 156 12.01 8.12 9.14
CA ALA A 156 13.24 8.89 9.28
C ALA A 156 14.46 8.15 8.68
N PHE A 157 14.58 6.85 8.93
CA PHE A 157 15.63 6.03 8.32
C PHE A 157 15.46 5.91 6.79
N VAL A 158 14.23 5.63 6.32
CA VAL A 158 13.93 5.48 4.89
C VAL A 158 14.21 6.78 4.14
N ALA A 159 13.94 7.95 4.72
CA ALA A 159 14.23 9.23 4.10
C ALA A 159 15.73 9.41 3.80
N LEU A 160 16.61 8.99 4.72
CA LEU A 160 18.05 9.02 4.49
C LEU A 160 18.49 7.94 3.48
N ALA A 161 18.02 6.70 3.70
CA ALA A 161 18.39 5.56 2.86
C ALA A 161 17.92 5.71 1.40
N PHE A 162 16.80 6.41 1.17
CA PHE A 162 16.27 6.68 -0.16
C PHE A 162 17.23 7.54 -1.02
N HIS A 163 18.08 8.34 -0.38
CA HIS A 163 19.06 9.20 -1.05
C HIS A 163 20.47 8.61 -1.13
N GLU A 164 20.70 7.41 -0.58
CA GLU A 164 21.99 6.74 -0.64
C GLU A 164 22.07 5.77 -1.84
N PRO A 165 22.88 6.05 -2.89
CA PRO A 165 22.91 5.26 -4.11
C PRO A 165 23.20 3.77 -3.92
N ARG A 166 24.11 3.39 -3.01
CA ARG A 166 24.46 1.98 -2.76
C ARG A 166 23.28 1.22 -2.18
N LEU A 167 22.51 1.83 -1.27
CA LEU A 167 21.28 1.24 -0.75
C LEU A 167 20.16 1.25 -1.79
N ARG A 168 20.06 2.32 -2.59
CA ARG A 168 19.06 2.41 -3.66
C ARG A 168 19.24 1.39 -4.75
N ALA A 169 20.44 0.84 -4.92
CA ALA A 169 20.71 -0.30 -5.78
C ALA A 169 20.09 -1.60 -5.25
N LEU A 170 19.79 -1.71 -3.95
CA LEU A 170 19.11 -2.86 -3.36
C LEU A 170 17.60 -2.68 -3.37
N ARG A 171 16.87 -3.79 -3.35
CA ARG A 171 15.42 -3.80 -3.18
C ARG A 171 15.06 -3.89 -1.69
N PRO A 172 14.37 -2.87 -1.12
CA PRO A 172 13.91 -2.94 0.25
C PRO A 172 12.68 -3.85 0.34
N TYR A 173 12.54 -4.55 1.44
CA TYR A 173 11.31 -5.26 1.77
C TYR A 173 11.13 -5.31 3.29
N THR A 174 9.89 -5.43 3.73
CA THR A 174 9.57 -5.54 5.16
C THR A 174 9.22 -6.98 5.48
N SER A 175 9.81 -7.52 6.54
CA SER A 175 9.42 -8.78 7.16
C SER A 175 9.01 -8.49 8.60
N HIS A 176 7.74 -8.63 8.91
CA HIS A 176 7.15 -8.12 10.15
C HIS A 176 7.47 -6.62 10.32
N TRP A 177 8.16 -6.24 11.38
CA TRP A 177 8.55 -4.85 11.69
C TRP A 177 9.92 -4.47 11.13
N THR A 178 10.64 -5.41 10.53
CA THR A 178 12.04 -5.23 10.12
C THR A 178 12.14 -4.87 8.64
N LEU A 179 12.89 -3.82 8.33
CA LEU A 179 13.34 -3.48 7.00
C LEU A 179 14.57 -4.32 6.64
N CYS A 180 14.49 -4.99 5.50
CA CYS A 180 15.54 -5.81 4.93
C CYS A 180 15.88 -5.32 3.52
N PHE A 181 17.05 -5.69 3.03
CA PHE A 181 17.51 -5.38 1.67
C PHE A 181 17.83 -6.65 0.91
N SER A 182 17.52 -6.66 -0.38
CA SER A 182 17.77 -7.78 -1.28
C SER A 182 18.51 -7.33 -2.53
N SER A 183 19.52 -8.09 -2.94
CA SER A 183 20.18 -7.92 -4.25
C SER A 183 19.26 -8.42 -5.38
N THR A 184 18.35 -9.37 -5.08
CA THR A 184 17.36 -9.86 -6.04
C THR A 184 16.10 -8.97 -6.05
N PRO A 185 15.57 -8.61 -7.23
CA PRO A 185 14.37 -7.78 -7.33
C PRO A 185 13.08 -8.56 -7.07
N GLN A 186 13.13 -9.90 -7.06
CA GLN A 186 11.98 -10.78 -6.89
C GLN A 186 12.30 -11.93 -5.93
N TRP A 187 11.27 -12.63 -5.47
CA TRP A 187 11.42 -13.77 -4.55
C TRP A 187 12.21 -14.90 -5.25
N PRO A 188 13.12 -15.62 -4.57
CA PRO A 188 13.48 -15.48 -3.15
C PRO A 188 14.41 -14.29 -2.91
N PHE A 189 14.21 -13.60 -1.77
CA PHE A 189 15.05 -12.47 -1.38
C PHE A 189 16.34 -12.94 -0.72
N SER A 190 17.45 -12.29 -1.06
CA SER A 190 18.75 -12.53 -0.41
C SER A 190 18.71 -12.06 1.05
N ARG A 191 19.50 -12.69 1.91
CA ARG A 191 19.62 -12.35 3.35
C ARG A 191 21.02 -11.91 3.74
N GLU A 192 21.76 -11.37 2.77
CA GLU A 192 23.18 -11.03 2.87
C GLU A 192 23.44 -9.61 3.35
N HIS A 193 22.38 -8.82 3.59
CA HIS A 193 22.47 -7.41 3.96
C HIS A 193 21.99 -7.19 5.39
N PRO A 194 22.52 -6.16 6.09
CA PRO A 194 22.04 -5.80 7.41
C PRO A 194 20.54 -5.45 7.38
N THR A 195 19.89 -5.63 8.53
CA THR A 195 18.46 -5.36 8.71
C THR A 195 18.25 -4.26 9.74
N VAL A 196 17.21 -3.46 9.55
CA VAL A 196 16.87 -2.33 10.43
C VAL A 196 15.49 -2.54 11.03
N THR A 197 15.40 -2.52 12.37
CA THR A 197 14.14 -2.67 13.10
C THR A 197 13.87 -1.42 13.92
N PRO A 198 12.70 -0.77 13.79
CA PRO A 198 12.31 0.31 14.68
C PRO A 198 12.02 -0.26 16.07
N VAL A 199 12.55 0.38 17.11
CA VAL A 199 12.25 0.02 18.51
C VAL A 199 11.09 0.86 19.05
N GLU A 200 10.69 0.61 20.30
CA GLU A 200 9.57 1.30 20.94
C GLU A 200 9.77 2.82 21.00
N ALA A 201 10.99 3.27 21.29
CA ALA A 201 11.35 4.67 21.27
C ALA A 201 11.20 5.27 19.85
N PRO A 202 10.55 6.44 19.71
CA PRO A 202 10.41 7.11 18.42
C PRO A 202 11.76 7.37 17.75
N ASP A 203 11.83 7.12 16.42
CA ASP A 203 13.00 7.35 15.58
C ASP A 203 14.30 6.68 16.07
N ARG A 204 14.16 5.58 16.81
CA ARG A 204 15.26 4.72 17.25
C ARG A 204 15.22 3.38 16.54
N TYR A 205 16.39 2.85 16.22
CA TYR A 205 16.56 1.67 15.40
C TYR A 205 17.62 0.72 15.95
N LEU A 206 17.35 -0.57 15.82
CA LEU A 206 18.35 -1.63 15.94
C LEU A 206 18.81 -2.04 14.56
N VAL A 207 20.13 -2.11 14.39
CA VAL A 207 20.76 -2.67 13.19
C VAL A 207 21.32 -4.04 13.54
N ARG A 208 20.95 -5.04 12.74
CA ARG A 208 21.48 -6.40 12.84
C ARG A 208 22.23 -6.75 11.57
N THR A 209 23.46 -7.18 11.71
CA THR A 209 24.36 -7.60 10.63
C THR A 209 23.91 -8.94 10.01
N PRO A 210 24.43 -9.32 8.83
CA PRO A 210 24.12 -10.60 8.20
C PRO A 210 24.52 -11.83 9.04
N ASP A 211 25.59 -11.73 9.82
CA ASP A 211 26.08 -12.80 10.71
C ASP A 211 25.32 -12.90 12.05
N GLY A 212 24.36 -11.99 12.28
CA GLY A 212 23.45 -12.01 13.42
C GLY A 212 23.86 -11.14 14.61
N ARG A 213 24.99 -10.41 14.54
CA ARG A 213 25.36 -9.41 15.54
C ARG A 213 24.37 -8.24 15.52
N THR A 214 23.96 -7.78 16.70
CA THR A 214 23.08 -6.62 16.87
C THR A 214 23.86 -5.47 17.48
N HIS A 215 23.75 -4.29 16.90
CA HIS A 215 24.32 -3.05 17.44
C HIS A 215 23.37 -2.41 18.46
N ASP A 216 23.92 -1.55 19.31
CA ASP A 216 23.13 -0.71 20.21
C ASP A 216 22.13 0.16 19.43
N GLU A 217 21.03 0.50 20.09
CA GLU A 217 20.01 1.37 19.52
C GLU A 217 20.62 2.71 19.11
N THR A 218 20.23 3.20 17.94
CA THR A 218 20.73 4.46 17.39
C THR A 218 19.65 5.21 16.62
N ASP A 219 19.92 6.46 16.27
CA ASP A 219 19.02 7.28 15.45
C ASP A 219 19.14 6.91 13.96
N ALA A 220 18.37 7.58 13.10
CA ALA A 220 18.38 7.30 11.66
C ALA A 220 19.76 7.48 11.01
N PRO A 221 20.52 8.58 11.23
CA PRO A 221 21.87 8.73 10.71
C PRO A 221 22.84 7.65 11.21
N GLY A 222 22.81 7.33 12.51
CA GLY A 222 23.66 6.29 13.07
C GLY A 222 23.34 4.91 12.49
N ALA A 223 22.04 4.59 12.33
CA ALA A 223 21.60 3.34 11.73
C ALA A 223 22.03 3.23 10.26
N LEU A 224 21.94 4.34 9.50
CA LEU A 224 22.46 4.38 8.13
C LEU A 224 23.97 4.14 8.11
N GLY A 225 24.74 4.79 8.98
CA GLY A 225 26.19 4.59 9.07
C GLY A 225 26.56 3.11 9.33
N LEU A 226 25.86 2.47 10.27
CA LEU A 226 26.05 1.04 10.56
C LEU A 226 25.68 0.15 9.36
N VAL A 227 24.55 0.41 8.72
CA VAL A 227 24.15 -0.33 7.51
C VAL A 227 25.20 -0.22 6.42
N MET A 228 25.70 0.99 6.16
CA MET A 228 26.67 1.26 5.09
C MET A 228 28.05 0.63 5.35
N ALA A 229 28.44 0.48 6.61
CA ALA A 229 29.67 -0.19 7.01
C ALA A 229 29.62 -1.71 6.76
N GLU A 230 28.42 -2.28 6.77
CA GLU A 230 28.17 -3.73 6.62
C GLU A 230 27.76 -4.12 5.19
N LEU A 231 27.52 -3.15 4.30
CA LEU A 231 27.27 -3.43 2.89
C LEU A 231 28.56 -3.90 2.20
N PRO A 232 28.52 -4.97 1.39
CA PRO A 232 29.65 -5.35 0.55
C PRO A 232 30.09 -4.17 -0.34
N GLY A 233 31.40 -4.06 -0.53
CA GLY A 233 32.04 -3.05 -1.37
C GLY A 233 31.67 -3.18 -2.84
#